data_AF-A0A8X7R490-F1
#
_entry.id   AF-A0A8X7R490-F1
#
_cell.length_a   1.000
_cell.length_b   1.000
_cell.length_c   1.000
_cell.angle_alpha   90.00
_cell.angle_beta   90.00
_cell.angle_gamma   90.00
#
_symmetry.space_group_name_H-M   'P 1'
#
loop_
_entity.id
_entity.type
_entity.pdbx_description
1 polymer ?
#
loop_
_entity_poly.entity_id
_entity_poly.type
_entity_poly.pdbx_seq_one_letter_code
_entity_poly.pdbx_strand_id
1 'polypeptide(L)'
;MVDIAQVSPCYTWSNSQDDNPMSKKLDRVMVNSYWLQAFPQSYATLESGGVSDHLRMHVLLREAPQGNMKPFKFFTHTTSHPRFLEVVDRIWNQTAPLYHSRFALQLFQTKLKSLKFELRALKIDMYGDLPGRVKQAYSDLCEKQTATICKTRRWPRLKRL
;
A
#
# COMPACT_ATOMS: atom_id res chain seq x y z
N MET A 1 -20.16 25.05 9.06
CA MET A 1 -20.45 23.61 9.28
C MET A 1 -20.90 23.03 7.96
N VAL A 2 -20.47 21.83 7.63
CA VAL A 2 -20.79 21.16 6.35
C VAL A 2 -21.19 19.72 6.66
N ASP A 3 -22.12 19.17 5.88
CA ASP A 3 -22.48 17.74 5.94
C ASP A 3 -21.31 16.89 5.43
N ILE A 4 -20.93 15.88 6.20
CA ILE A 4 -19.93 14.89 5.76
C ILE A 4 -20.54 13.94 4.73
N ALA A 5 -19.71 13.33 3.87
CA ALA A 5 -20.17 12.30 2.95
C ALA A 5 -20.87 11.15 3.71
N GLN A 6 -22.07 10.77 3.28
CA GLN A 6 -22.85 9.68 3.87
C GLN A 6 -23.03 8.55 2.86
N VAL A 7 -22.67 7.34 3.26
CA VAL A 7 -23.04 6.10 2.55
C VAL A 7 -24.28 5.56 3.26
N SER A 8 -25.46 5.96 2.80
CA SER A 8 -26.73 5.70 3.46
C SER A 8 -27.77 5.11 2.49
N PRO A 9 -28.72 4.31 2.98
CA PRO A 9 -30.03 4.15 2.34
C PRO A 9 -30.74 5.51 2.17
N CYS A 10 -31.79 5.56 1.37
CA CYS A 10 -32.52 6.80 1.08
C CYS A 10 -33.20 7.43 2.31
N TYR A 11 -33.43 6.65 3.37
CA TYR A 11 -34.16 7.04 4.57
C TYR A 11 -33.38 6.63 5.82
N THR A 12 -33.52 7.39 6.90
CA THR A 12 -32.89 7.10 8.20
C THR A 12 -33.90 6.85 9.31
N TRP A 13 -35.17 7.17 9.06
CA TRP A 13 -36.27 7.01 9.99
C TRP A 13 -37.49 6.40 9.31
N SER A 14 -38.24 5.57 10.03
CA SER A 14 -39.47 4.91 9.59
C SER A 14 -40.57 4.98 10.68
N ASN A 15 -41.80 5.24 10.27
CA ASN A 15 -42.99 5.21 11.14
C ASN A 15 -43.29 3.79 11.71
N SER A 16 -42.72 2.73 11.12
CA SER A 16 -42.92 1.33 11.56
C SER A 16 -44.40 0.91 11.64
N GLN A 17 -45.25 1.49 10.78
CA GLN A 17 -46.66 1.13 10.62
C GLN A 17 -46.86 0.36 9.30
N ASP A 18 -47.58 -0.75 9.38
CA ASP A 18 -47.85 -1.61 8.22
C ASP A 18 -48.91 -1.00 7.29
N ASP A 19 -49.94 -0.35 7.85
CA ASP A 19 -51.07 0.20 7.08
C ASP A 19 -50.70 1.47 6.28
N ASN A 20 -49.72 2.23 6.76
CA ASN A 20 -49.25 3.47 6.12
C ASN A 20 -47.75 3.70 6.37
N PRO A 21 -46.87 2.94 5.71
CA PRO A 21 -45.43 3.03 5.93
C PRO A 21 -44.91 4.36 5.42
N MET A 22 -44.36 5.16 6.32
CA MET A 22 -43.67 6.41 6.00
C MET A 22 -42.21 6.30 6.36
N SER A 23 -41.33 6.77 5.46
CA SER A 23 -39.88 6.82 5.70
C SER A 23 -39.33 8.20 5.34
N LYS A 24 -38.43 8.72 6.17
CA LYS A 24 -37.81 10.05 5.98
C LYS A 24 -36.31 10.01 6.27
N LYS A 25 -35.56 10.94 5.66
CA LYS A 25 -34.14 11.16 5.93
C LYS A 25 -33.99 12.29 6.94
N LEU A 26 -33.89 11.95 8.23
CA LEU A 26 -33.83 12.90 9.34
C LEU A 26 -32.43 13.07 9.92
N ASP A 27 -31.58 12.05 9.81
CA ASP A 27 -30.30 12.00 10.49
C ASP A 27 -29.16 12.49 9.58
N ARG A 28 -28.40 13.48 10.07
CA ARG A 28 -27.25 14.08 9.36
C ARG A 28 -26.06 14.25 10.30
N VAL A 29 -24.85 14.18 9.74
CA VAL A 29 -23.61 14.47 10.48
C VAL A 29 -22.99 15.74 9.91
N MET A 30 -23.03 16.79 10.71
CA MET A 30 -22.38 18.06 10.39
C MET A 30 -21.03 18.14 11.07
N VAL A 31 -20.02 18.58 10.32
CA VAL A 31 -18.66 18.75 10.81
C VAL A 31 -18.18 20.19 10.62
N ASN A 32 -17.21 20.60 11.43
CA ASN A 32 -16.57 21.91 11.32
C ASN A 32 -15.30 21.84 10.45
N SER A 33 -14.70 23.00 10.18
CA SER A 33 -13.48 23.08 9.37
C SER A 33 -12.29 22.36 10.01
N TYR A 34 -12.19 22.40 11.35
CA TYR A 34 -11.13 21.71 12.09
C TYR A 34 -11.19 20.18 11.89
N TRP A 35 -12.39 19.61 11.90
CA TRP A 35 -12.61 18.20 11.62
C TRP A 35 -12.21 17.82 10.19
N LEU A 36 -12.57 18.63 9.20
CA LEU A 36 -12.20 18.37 7.80
C LEU A 36 -10.68 18.39 7.60
N GLN A 37 -9.97 19.22 8.35
CA GLN A 37 -8.52 19.27 8.33
C GLN A 37 -7.90 18.03 9.00
N ALA A 38 -8.43 17.60 10.15
CA ALA A 38 -7.92 16.44 10.88
C ALA A 38 -8.26 15.10 10.21
N PHE A 39 -9.46 14.99 9.62
CA PHE A 39 -10.01 13.74 9.07
C PHE A 39 -10.57 13.95 7.66
N PRO A 40 -9.74 14.27 6.65
CA PRO A 40 -10.20 14.64 5.32
C PRO A 40 -10.89 13.50 4.55
N GLN A 41 -10.70 12.25 4.99
CA GLN A 41 -11.29 11.05 4.38
C GLN A 41 -12.37 10.41 5.26
N SER A 42 -12.87 11.16 6.25
CA SER A 42 -13.97 10.67 7.10
C SER A 42 -15.29 10.66 6.32
N TYR A 43 -16.14 9.68 6.63
CA TYR A 43 -17.48 9.56 6.07
C TYR A 43 -18.40 8.85 7.07
N ALA A 44 -19.71 9.06 6.95
CA ALA A 44 -20.70 8.39 7.77
C ALA A 44 -21.33 7.20 7.02
N THR A 45 -21.62 6.13 7.73
CA THR A 45 -22.31 4.92 7.25
C THR A 45 -23.54 4.66 8.09
N LEU A 46 -24.57 4.06 7.50
CA LEU A 46 -25.78 3.67 8.21
C LEU A 46 -25.97 2.16 8.12
N GLU A 47 -26.26 1.55 9.26
CA GLU A 47 -26.58 0.14 9.39
C GLU A 47 -28.07 -0.04 9.70
N SER A 48 -28.62 -1.20 9.32
CA SER A 48 -30.01 -1.58 9.64
C SER A 48 -30.22 -1.53 11.15
N GLY A 49 -31.01 -0.55 11.61
CA GLY A 49 -31.41 -0.43 13.00
C GLY A 49 -32.44 -1.51 13.29
N GLY A 50 -32.06 -2.54 14.05
CA GLY A 50 -32.87 -3.74 14.27
C GLY A 50 -34.33 -3.46 14.65
N VAL A 51 -34.58 -3.07 15.91
CA VAL A 51 -35.93 -2.76 16.43
C VAL A 51 -36.21 -1.26 16.56
N SER A 52 -35.28 -0.41 16.12
CA SER A 52 -35.46 1.03 16.20
C SER A 52 -36.11 1.53 14.92
N ASP A 53 -36.97 2.51 15.08
CA ASP A 53 -37.51 3.34 14.00
C ASP A 53 -36.43 4.21 13.33
N HIS A 54 -35.22 4.31 13.90
CA HIS A 54 -34.05 4.95 13.31
C HIS A 54 -32.96 3.93 12.89
N LEU A 55 -32.26 4.26 11.80
CA LEU A 55 -31.03 3.58 11.41
C LEU A 55 -29.85 4.01 12.29
N ARG A 56 -28.97 3.06 12.60
CA ARG A 56 -27.76 3.35 13.38
C ARG A 56 -26.71 3.99 12.48
N MET A 57 -26.17 5.13 12.90
CA MET A 57 -25.17 5.87 12.12
C MET A 57 -23.78 5.80 12.76
N HIS A 58 -22.78 5.47 11.95
CA HIS A 58 -21.38 5.38 12.33
C HIS A 58 -20.53 6.35 11.52
N VAL A 59 -19.71 7.17 12.21
CA VAL A 59 -18.71 8.01 11.55
C VAL A 59 -17.39 7.25 11.51
N LEU A 60 -16.93 6.95 10.30
CA LEU A 60 -15.67 6.26 10.07
C LEU A 60 -14.56 7.29 9.85
N LEU A 61 -13.59 7.28 10.75
CA LEU A 61 -12.36 8.05 10.62
C LEU A 61 -11.37 7.20 9.81
N ARG A 62 -11.29 7.45 8.50
CA ARG A 62 -10.26 6.81 7.70
C ARG A 62 -8.97 7.60 7.87
N GLU A 63 -7.94 6.96 8.41
CA GLU A 63 -6.59 7.48 8.29
C GLU A 63 -6.29 7.71 6.80
N ALA A 64 -5.68 8.84 6.46
CA ALA A 64 -5.15 9.01 5.13
C ALA A 64 -4.26 7.79 4.83
N PRO A 65 -4.46 7.08 3.70
CA PRO A 65 -3.71 5.87 3.43
C PRO A 65 -2.23 6.16 3.58
N GLN A 66 -1.54 5.40 4.46
CA GLN A 66 -0.10 5.51 4.68
C GLN A 66 0.66 5.16 3.40
N GLY A 67 0.74 6.13 2.48
CA GLY A 67 1.36 5.97 1.18
C GLY A 67 0.72 4.89 0.30
N ASN A 68 0.97 4.99 -0.99
CA ASN A 68 0.67 3.89 -1.90
C ASN A 68 1.59 2.72 -1.51
N MET A 69 1.08 1.70 -0.84
CA MET A 69 1.85 0.47 -0.61
C MET A 69 2.28 -0.08 -1.98
N LYS A 70 3.56 0.10 -2.31
CA LYS A 70 4.09 -0.36 -3.60
C LYS A 70 3.86 -1.87 -3.70
N PRO A 71 3.23 -2.36 -4.79
CA PRO A 71 3.00 -3.79 -4.97
C PRO A 71 4.34 -4.53 -4.94
N PHE A 72 4.32 -5.75 -4.40
CA PHE A 72 5.50 -6.62 -4.44
C PHE A 72 5.77 -7.01 -5.89
N LYS A 73 6.99 -6.73 -6.36
CA LYS A 73 7.47 -7.19 -7.65
C LYS A 73 8.45 -8.33 -7.42
N PHE A 74 8.08 -9.52 -7.89
CA PHE A 74 8.97 -10.65 -7.98
C PHE A 74 9.91 -10.44 -9.17
N PHE A 75 11.21 -10.67 -8.97
CA PHE A 75 12.19 -10.60 -10.04
C PHE A 75 12.72 -11.99 -10.32
N THR A 76 12.78 -12.37 -11.59
CA THR A 76 13.25 -13.72 -12.00
C THR A 76 14.65 -14.02 -11.47
N HIS A 77 15.55 -13.04 -11.41
CA HIS A 77 16.91 -13.27 -10.88
C HIS A 77 16.94 -13.75 -9.42
N THR A 78 15.85 -13.54 -8.65
CA THR A 78 15.77 -14.03 -7.27
C THR A 78 15.77 -15.56 -7.23
N THR A 79 15.32 -16.24 -8.28
CA THR A 79 15.39 -17.71 -8.38
C THR A 79 16.81 -18.22 -8.56
N SER A 80 17.75 -17.38 -9.02
CA SER A 80 19.16 -17.74 -9.18
C SER A 80 19.94 -17.70 -7.87
N HIS A 81 19.34 -17.21 -6.78
CA HIS A 81 20.00 -17.20 -5.48
C HIS A 81 20.25 -18.63 -4.98
N PRO A 82 21.45 -18.99 -4.50
CA PRO A 82 21.76 -20.36 -4.06
C PRO A 82 20.79 -20.89 -2.99
N ARG A 83 20.31 -20.00 -2.12
CA ARG A 83 19.37 -20.32 -1.02
C ARG A 83 17.89 -20.21 -1.40
N PHE A 84 17.56 -19.92 -2.66
CA PHE A 84 16.17 -19.72 -3.07
C PHE A 84 15.30 -20.95 -2.81
N LEU A 85 15.74 -22.12 -3.29
CA LEU A 85 14.98 -23.37 -3.12
C LEU A 85 14.89 -23.79 -1.64
N GLU A 86 15.96 -23.61 -0.87
CA GLU A 86 15.99 -23.86 0.58
C GLU A 86 14.90 -23.03 1.30
N VAL A 87 14.82 -21.73 0.99
CA VAL A 87 13.84 -20.83 1.60
C VAL A 87 12.41 -21.18 1.21
N VAL A 88 12.18 -21.54 -0.07
CA VAL A 88 10.87 -21.95 -0.56
C VAL A 88 10.41 -23.22 0.16
N ASP A 89 11.26 -24.26 0.17
CA ASP A 89 10.94 -25.54 0.80
C ASP A 89 10.65 -25.38 2.30
N ARG A 90 11.51 -24.64 3.01
CA ARG A 90 11.32 -24.33 4.43
C ARG A 90 9.97 -23.68 4.70
N ILE A 91 9.57 -22.66 3.93
CA ILE A 91 8.27 -21.99 4.12
C ILE A 91 7.11 -22.90 3.77
N TRP A 92 7.25 -23.69 2.72
CA TRP A 92 6.20 -24.60 2.26
C TRP A 92 5.89 -25.68 3.29
N ASN A 93 6.91 -26.16 3.99
CA ASN A 93 6.83 -27.20 5.02
C ASN A 93 6.53 -26.65 6.42
N GLN A 94 6.85 -25.39 6.73
CA GLN A 94 6.52 -24.75 8.01
C GLN A 94 5.03 -24.38 8.17
N THR A 95 4.29 -24.34 7.07
CA THR A 95 2.88 -23.92 7.04
C THR A 95 1.97 -25.11 6.76
N ALA A 96 0.75 -25.08 7.28
CA ALA A 96 -0.21 -26.17 7.15
C ALA A 96 -0.32 -26.68 5.68
N PRO A 97 -0.43 -28.00 5.48
CA PRO A 97 -0.59 -28.58 4.15
C PRO A 97 -1.84 -28.05 3.45
N LEU A 98 -1.71 -27.85 2.13
CA LEU A 98 -2.80 -27.37 1.29
C LEU A 98 -3.71 -28.54 0.93
N TYR A 99 -4.89 -28.59 1.55
CA TYR A 99 -5.96 -29.51 1.17
C TYR A 99 -7.04 -28.78 0.36
N HIS A 100 -7.70 -29.52 -0.53
CA HIS A 100 -8.87 -29.03 -1.26
C HIS A 100 -9.98 -28.68 -0.28
N SER A 101 -10.11 -27.38 0.01
CA SER A 101 -11.07 -26.86 0.98
C SER A 101 -11.39 -25.40 0.65
N ARG A 102 -12.46 -24.87 1.25
CA ARG A 102 -12.79 -23.44 1.17
C ARG A 102 -11.68 -22.53 1.72
N PHE A 103 -10.80 -23.06 2.55
CA PHE A 103 -9.66 -22.34 3.15
C PHE A 103 -8.37 -22.43 2.33
N ALA A 104 -8.33 -23.23 1.26
CA ALA A 104 -7.12 -23.49 0.49
C ALA A 104 -6.48 -22.20 -0.07
N LEU A 105 -7.30 -21.30 -0.64
CA LEU A 105 -6.82 -20.03 -1.19
C LEU A 105 -6.27 -19.09 -0.12
N GLN A 106 -6.91 -19.06 1.06
CA GLN A 106 -6.44 -18.25 2.18
C GLN A 106 -5.11 -18.78 2.73
N LEU A 107 -4.98 -20.10 2.87
CA LEU A 107 -3.73 -20.75 3.28
C LEU A 107 -2.63 -20.49 2.25
N PHE A 108 -2.93 -20.63 0.96
CA PHE A 108 -1.99 -20.34 -0.13
C PHE A 108 -1.53 -18.88 -0.10
N GLN A 109 -2.46 -17.94 0.07
CA GLN A 109 -2.13 -16.52 0.21
C GLN A 109 -1.22 -16.27 1.43
N THR A 110 -1.43 -17.01 2.52
CA THR A 110 -0.60 -16.91 3.72
C THR A 110 0.82 -17.42 3.46
N LYS A 111 0.97 -18.56 2.77
CA LYS A 111 2.27 -19.07 2.31
C LYS A 111 3.00 -18.04 1.45
N LEU A 112 2.31 -17.44 0.47
CA LEU A 112 2.90 -16.40 -0.39
C LEU A 112 3.30 -15.14 0.38
N LYS A 113 2.50 -14.73 1.38
CA LYS A 113 2.83 -13.59 2.25
C LYS A 113 4.10 -13.88 3.06
N SER A 114 4.24 -15.06 3.63
CA SER A 114 5.47 -15.46 4.35
C SER A 114 6.68 -15.48 3.40
N LEU A 115 6.52 -16.08 2.22
CA LEU A 115 7.58 -16.16 1.21
C LEU A 115 8.07 -14.78 0.77
N LYS A 116 7.15 -13.83 0.59
CA LYS A 116 7.49 -12.45 0.22
C LYS A 116 8.49 -11.80 1.19
N PHE A 117 8.43 -12.07 2.49
CA PHE A 117 9.35 -11.47 3.47
C PHE A 117 10.77 -12.03 3.32
N GLU A 118 10.90 -13.36 3.22
CA GLU A 118 12.21 -14.00 3.03
C GLU A 118 12.83 -13.64 1.67
N LEU A 119 12.03 -13.57 0.60
CA LEU A 119 12.53 -13.15 -0.72
C LEU A 119 13.06 -11.71 -0.72
N ARG A 120 12.49 -10.82 0.10
CA ARG A 120 13.04 -9.47 0.28
C ARG A 120 14.39 -9.52 1.00
N ALA A 121 14.55 -10.37 2.01
CA ALA A 121 15.83 -10.56 2.69
C ALA A 121 16.90 -11.12 1.74
N LEU A 122 16.58 -12.17 0.96
CA LEU A 122 17.49 -12.72 -0.05
C LEU A 122 17.89 -11.69 -1.11
N LYS A 123 16.97 -10.82 -1.52
CA LYS A 123 17.28 -9.74 -2.46
C LYS A 123 18.31 -8.76 -1.88
N ILE A 124 18.16 -8.41 -0.60
CA ILE A 124 19.10 -7.52 0.10
C ILE A 124 20.46 -8.21 0.26
N ASP A 125 20.49 -9.49 0.61
CA ASP A 125 21.72 -10.28 0.74
C ASP A 125 22.54 -10.30 -0.57
N MET A 126 21.87 -10.56 -1.70
CA MET A 126 22.52 -10.73 -2.99
C MET A 126 22.96 -9.42 -3.66
N TYR A 127 22.14 -8.36 -3.57
CA TYR A 127 22.37 -7.11 -4.29
C TYR A 127 22.66 -5.90 -3.40
N GLY A 128 22.57 -6.07 -2.08
CA GLY A 128 22.80 -4.99 -1.10
C GLY A 128 22.01 -3.72 -1.43
N ASP A 129 22.62 -2.58 -1.11
CA ASP A 129 22.15 -1.26 -1.55
C ASP A 129 22.61 -0.97 -3.00
N LEU A 130 21.98 -1.65 -3.95
CA LEU A 130 22.21 -1.39 -5.38
C LEU A 130 22.00 0.10 -5.74
N PRO A 131 20.93 0.80 -5.29
CA PRO A 131 20.78 2.23 -5.53
C PRO A 131 21.96 3.06 -5.03
N GLY A 132 22.44 2.81 -3.81
CA GLY A 132 23.61 3.51 -3.26
C GLY A 132 24.88 3.27 -4.08
N ARG A 133 25.14 2.02 -4.47
CA ARG A 133 26.30 1.68 -5.30
C ARG A 133 26.24 2.32 -6.69
N VAL A 134 25.06 2.36 -7.31
CA VAL A 134 24.86 3.04 -8.60
C VAL A 134 25.11 4.54 -8.47
N LYS A 135 24.62 5.17 -7.40
CA LYS A 135 24.87 6.59 -7.13
C LYS A 135 26.36 6.86 -6.94
N GLN A 136 27.06 6.01 -6.19
CA GLN A 136 28.50 6.16 -5.96
C GLN A 136 29.31 5.98 -7.25
N ALA A 137 29.00 4.95 -8.05
CA ALA A 137 29.64 4.73 -9.34
C ALA A 137 29.40 5.90 -10.32
N TYR A 138 28.20 6.49 -10.30
CA TYR A 138 27.89 7.69 -11.08
C TYR A 138 28.72 8.90 -10.64
N SER A 139 28.89 9.11 -9.33
CA SER A 139 29.75 10.18 -8.80
C SER A 139 31.21 10.03 -9.26
N ASP A 140 31.77 8.82 -9.12
CA ASP A 140 33.14 8.51 -9.55
C ASP A 140 33.32 8.71 -11.06
N LEU A 141 32.33 8.34 -11.87
CA LEU A 141 32.33 8.60 -13.31
C LEU A 141 32.40 10.10 -13.61
N CYS A 142 31.57 10.91 -12.96
CA CYS A 142 31.57 12.37 -13.16
C CYS A 142 32.90 13.01 -12.75
N GLU A 143 33.50 12.56 -11.65
CA GLU A 143 34.81 13.04 -11.20
C GLU A 143 35.90 12.73 -12.24
N LYS A 144 35.94 11.50 -12.75
CA LYS A 144 36.91 11.08 -13.79
C LYS A 144 36.72 11.82 -15.10
N GLN A 145 35.48 12.06 -15.52
CA GLN A 145 35.16 12.84 -16.72
C GLN A 145 35.64 14.29 -16.57
N THR A 146 35.40 14.91 -15.41
CA THR A 146 35.83 16.28 -15.12
C THR A 146 37.36 16.38 -15.09
N ALA A 147 38.04 15.44 -14.45
CA ALA A 147 39.50 15.37 -14.42
C ALA A 147 40.10 15.21 -15.83
N THR A 148 39.45 14.42 -16.69
CA THR A 148 39.88 14.23 -18.08
C THR A 148 39.75 15.54 -18.87
N ILE A 149 38.61 16.22 -18.79
CA ILE A 149 38.36 17.52 -19.45
C ILE A 149 39.35 18.60 -19.00
N CYS A 150 39.63 18.68 -17.69
CA CYS A 150 40.61 19.62 -17.15
C CYS A 150 42.03 19.33 -17.63
N LYS A 151 42.39 18.05 -17.82
CA LYS A 151 43.68 17.65 -18.38
C LYS A 151 43.78 17.99 -19.87
N THR A 152 42.76 17.73 -20.69
CA THR A 152 42.77 18.08 -22.12
C THR A 152 42.83 19.58 -22.39
N ARG A 153 42.24 20.41 -21.52
CA ARG A 153 42.36 21.88 -21.58
C ARG A 153 43.76 22.40 -21.22
N ARG A 154 44.57 21.62 -20.50
CA ARG A 154 45.93 21.99 -20.06
C ARG A 154 47.03 21.62 -21.06
N TRP A 155 46.74 20.89 -22.13
CA TRP A 155 47.71 20.69 -23.20
C TRP A 155 47.90 22.02 -23.94
N PRO A 156 49.10 22.63 -23.92
CA PRO A 156 49.40 23.71 -24.85
C PRO A 156 49.25 23.14 -26.26
N ARG A 157 48.65 23.90 -27.18
CA ARG A 157 48.66 23.60 -28.62
C ARG A 157 50.11 23.62 -29.14
N LEU A 158 50.92 22.64 -28.77
CA LEU A 158 52.22 22.39 -29.35
C LEU A 158 52.01 21.43 -30.51
N LYS A 159 51.82 22.04 -31.69
CA LYS A 159 52.24 21.62 -33.04
C LYS A 159 51.26 22.16 -34.08
N ARG A 160 51.51 23.40 -34.49
CA ARG A 160 51.42 23.83 -35.89
C ARG A 160 52.70 24.62 -36.19
N LEU A 161 53.73 23.87 -36.54
CA LEU A 161 54.78 24.27 -37.49
C LEU A 161 54.66 23.30 -38.65
#